data_AF-A0A6J1VSD2-F1
#
_entry.id   AF-A0A6J1VSD2-F1
#
_cell.length_a   1.000
_cell.length_b   1.000
_cell.length_c   1.000
_cell.angle_alpha   90.00
_cell.angle_beta   90.00
_cell.angle_gamma   90.00
#
_symmetry.space_group_name_H-M   'P 1'
#
loop_
_entity.id
_entity.type
_entity.pdbx_description
1 polymer ?
#
loop_
_entity_poly.entity_id
_entity_poly.type
_entity_poly.pdbx_seq_one_letter_code
_entity_poly.pdbx_strand_id
1 'polypeptide(L)'
;MQMDGLLAVRLRSSAKGRKVHGGRKTPLSKMQKVFLPSPLLLIILSTLQGKNLINDPYKPECVRRKMLCHPKAICQRDVLSSEFYCRCLPGYDGDGINLCQAPAFHITVSDASVCDEMGEQVCLLHLKEPRVTFHVSVSSSAHRRSPSVIWYKFYNGQSPQYHSYRQRLGSMGNRTLRITVHNRSHILTLLSIQDDDFYPNLFWAEVKLCALTPKTLGIEAYDLTRFQMLNPSGLRFYFALEGESIEVGPFLEGDTVALRLPEYLHLSPSSFVQWIKEPRPLTLRDNQAVVIADDVEEMEISGLTESSFGYVRALVYDFHSEVPGRVLVAERLFLIKKDVSKTCKGSGEGRRCRCNPGFEGRGVHCV
;
A
#
# COMPACT_ATOMS: atom_id res chain seq x y z
N MET A 1 -50.83 -26.38 -29.41
CA MET A 1 -52.24 -26.49 -29.01
C MET A 1 -52.31 -26.27 -27.50
N GLN A 2 -53.14 -25.31 -27.09
CA GLN A 2 -53.54 -24.85 -25.75
C GLN A 2 -52.45 -24.60 -24.68
N MET A 3 -52.19 -23.37 -24.19
CA MET A 3 -53.05 -22.32 -23.54
C MET A 3 -53.65 -22.75 -22.19
N ASP A 4 -53.22 -22.05 -21.13
CA ASP A 4 -53.98 -21.40 -20.03
C ASP A 4 -53.08 -21.35 -18.77
N GLY A 5 -52.81 -20.25 -18.06
CA GLY A 5 -53.44 -18.93 -17.98
C GLY A 5 -54.23 -18.78 -16.67
N LEU A 6 -53.74 -17.96 -15.72
CA LEU A 6 -54.46 -17.13 -14.71
C LEU A 6 -53.40 -16.62 -13.68
N LEU A 7 -53.02 -15.33 -13.56
CA LEU A 7 -53.73 -14.13 -13.02
C LEU A 7 -54.54 -14.42 -11.74
N ALA A 8 -54.60 -13.60 -10.69
CA ALA A 8 -53.94 -12.39 -10.18
C ALA A 8 -54.71 -12.03 -8.88
N VAL A 9 -54.09 -11.51 -7.82
CA VAL A 9 -54.81 -10.57 -6.91
C VAL A 9 -53.84 -9.52 -6.37
N ARG A 10 -54.21 -8.27 -6.64
CA ARG A 10 -53.61 -7.02 -6.18
C ARG A 10 -54.68 -6.35 -5.31
N LEU A 11 -54.36 -5.94 -4.09
CA LEU A 11 -55.18 -4.99 -3.34
C LEU A 11 -54.32 -3.83 -2.85
N ARG A 12 -54.61 -2.64 -3.37
CA ARG A 12 -54.26 -1.33 -2.82
C ARG A 12 -55.42 -0.90 -1.92
N SER A 13 -55.13 -0.25 -0.80
CA SER A 13 -55.92 0.93 -0.40
C SER A 13 -55.05 1.92 0.38
N SER A 14 -55.51 3.16 0.41
CA SER A 14 -54.77 4.40 0.55
C SER A 14 -55.37 5.25 1.67
N ALA A 15 -54.53 6.12 2.22
CA ALA A 15 -54.82 7.48 2.72
C ALA A 15 -55.22 7.74 4.19
N LYS A 16 -54.34 8.56 4.82
CA LYS A 16 -54.56 9.83 5.57
C LYS A 16 -55.39 9.88 6.86
N GLY A 17 -54.84 10.53 7.90
CA GLY A 17 -55.66 11.33 8.85
C GLY A 17 -55.13 11.60 10.26
N ARG A 18 -54.26 12.61 10.39
CA ARG A 18 -54.01 13.56 11.52
C ARG A 18 -54.87 13.51 12.84
N LYS A 19 -54.14 13.53 13.98
CA LYS A 19 -54.06 14.60 15.05
C LYS A 19 -54.88 14.50 16.39
N VAL A 20 -54.13 14.72 17.50
CA VAL A 20 -54.40 15.51 18.75
C VAL A 20 -54.72 14.82 20.12
N HIS A 21 -53.79 15.11 21.06
CA HIS A 21 -53.80 15.38 22.53
C HIS A 21 -54.67 14.64 23.57
N GLY A 22 -54.01 14.39 24.72
CA GLY A 22 -54.60 14.50 26.06
C GLY A 22 -53.65 13.99 27.16
N GLY A 23 -53.03 14.90 27.93
CA GLY A 23 -52.12 14.58 29.04
C GLY A 23 -52.77 14.63 30.43
N ARG A 24 -52.06 14.11 31.44
CA ARG A 24 -52.08 14.36 32.91
C ARG A 24 -51.21 13.29 33.58
N LYS A 25 -50.47 13.44 34.69
CA LYS A 25 -50.22 14.51 35.68
C LYS A 25 -48.96 14.07 36.49
N THR A 26 -48.15 15.04 36.92
CA THR A 26 -46.98 14.97 37.85
C THR A 26 -47.43 14.79 39.32
N PRO A 27 -46.55 14.56 40.34
CA PRO A 27 -45.71 15.63 40.94
C PRO A 27 -44.37 15.25 41.66
N LEU A 28 -43.51 16.29 41.81
CA LEU A 28 -42.56 16.63 42.93
C LEU A 28 -41.33 15.73 43.22
N SER A 29 -40.10 16.21 43.55
CA SER A 29 -39.63 17.54 44.00
C SER A 29 -38.13 17.82 43.74
N LYS A 30 -37.82 19.12 43.49
CA LYS A 30 -36.61 19.97 43.71
C LYS A 30 -35.33 19.32 44.30
N MET A 31 -34.11 19.64 43.83
CA MET A 31 -33.36 20.91 44.07
C MET A 31 -32.17 21.03 43.07
N GLN A 32 -32.02 22.16 42.34
CA GLN A 32 -31.00 23.24 42.48
C GLN A 32 -29.55 22.86 42.08
N LYS A 33 -28.75 23.59 41.27
CA LYS A 33 -28.69 24.97 40.74
C LYS A 33 -27.94 24.93 39.38
N VAL A 34 -28.48 25.51 38.30
CA VAL A 34 -28.18 26.86 37.75
C VAL A 34 -26.71 27.08 37.38
N PHE A 35 -26.39 27.03 36.08
CA PHE A 35 -25.73 28.10 35.32
C PHE A 35 -26.05 27.93 33.80
N LEU A 36 -26.75 28.91 33.23
CA LEU A 36 -26.93 29.26 31.81
C LEU A 36 -26.65 30.78 31.74
N PRO A 37 -26.44 31.45 30.59
CA PRO A 37 -26.49 31.02 29.18
C PRO A 37 -25.16 31.39 28.45
N SER A 38 -24.86 31.07 27.19
CA SER A 38 -25.54 31.55 25.98
C SER A 38 -24.87 30.94 24.72
N PRO A 39 -25.56 30.96 23.56
CA PRO A 39 -25.36 30.05 22.44
C PRO A 39 -24.56 30.72 21.32
N LEU A 40 -23.52 30.07 20.78
CA LEU A 40 -22.95 30.37 19.45
C LEU A 40 -21.73 29.47 19.20
N LEU A 41 -21.95 28.24 18.70
CA LEU A 41 -21.06 27.59 17.71
C LEU A 41 -21.66 26.25 17.22
N LEU A 42 -22.83 26.31 16.59
CA LEU A 42 -23.26 25.24 15.68
C LEU A 42 -22.84 25.66 14.26
N ILE A 43 -21.53 25.61 14.00
CA ILE A 43 -21.03 25.56 12.62
C ILE A 43 -20.93 24.08 12.27
N ILE A 44 -21.99 23.57 11.65
CA ILE A 44 -21.86 22.42 10.76
C ILE A 44 -21.12 22.93 9.53
N LEU A 45 -19.83 22.59 9.45
CA LEU A 45 -19.15 22.39 8.18
C LEU A 45 -18.41 21.07 8.27
N SER A 46 -19.19 20.02 7.99
CA SER A 46 -18.74 18.80 7.36
C SER A 46 -17.94 19.10 6.09
N THR A 47 -16.65 19.43 6.23
CA THR A 47 -15.63 19.32 5.16
C THR A 47 -14.24 19.16 5.79
N LEU A 48 -14.02 18.04 6.48
CA LEU A 48 -12.72 17.39 6.46
C LEU A 48 -12.89 16.11 5.63
N GLN A 49 -13.32 16.28 4.38
CA GLN A 49 -12.85 15.40 3.32
C GLN A 49 -11.32 15.47 3.38
N GLY A 50 -10.67 14.32 3.55
CA GLY A 50 -9.22 14.21 3.55
C GLY A 50 -8.65 15.00 2.38
N LYS A 51 -8.00 16.13 2.67
CA LYS A 51 -7.27 16.86 1.65
C LYS A 51 -6.07 15.98 1.31
N ASN A 52 -6.13 15.35 0.14
CA ASN A 52 -5.00 14.64 -0.49
C ASN A 52 -3.76 15.53 -0.42
N LEU A 53 -2.91 15.29 0.58
CA LEU A 53 -1.75 16.12 0.83
C LEU A 53 -0.64 15.61 -0.10
N ILE A 54 -0.40 16.36 -1.17
CA ILE A 54 0.77 16.17 -2.04
C ILE A 54 2.02 16.15 -1.15
N ASN A 55 2.84 15.11 -1.31
CA ASN A 55 4.07 14.97 -0.55
C ASN A 55 5.20 15.70 -1.29
N ASP A 56 5.46 16.94 -0.88
CA ASP A 56 6.47 17.82 -1.47
C ASP A 56 7.61 18.10 -0.47
N PRO A 57 8.74 17.39 -0.59
CA PRO A 57 9.87 17.55 0.33
C PRO A 57 10.60 18.90 0.17
N TYR A 58 10.48 19.57 -0.98
CA TYR A 58 11.18 20.83 -1.26
C TYR A 58 10.27 22.05 -1.13
N LYS A 59 8.99 21.86 -0.80
CA LYS A 59 8.02 22.94 -0.58
C LYS A 59 8.57 24.11 0.25
N PRO A 60 9.25 23.88 1.40
CA PRO A 60 9.77 24.99 2.20
C PRO A 60 10.79 25.86 1.46
N GLU A 61 11.58 25.25 0.56
CA GLU A 61 12.62 25.94 -0.19
C GLU A 61 12.05 26.79 -1.32
N CYS A 62 11.08 26.26 -2.09
CA CYS A 62 10.38 27.07 -3.08
C CYS A 62 9.66 28.26 -2.43
N VAL A 63 8.99 28.06 -1.28
CA VAL A 63 8.34 29.15 -0.54
C VAL A 63 9.35 30.20 -0.08
N ARG A 64 10.52 29.79 0.44
CA ARG A 64 11.62 30.70 0.81
C ARG A 64 12.10 31.54 -0.38
N ARG A 65 12.11 30.94 -1.57
CA ARG A 65 12.47 31.59 -2.85
C ARG A 65 11.32 32.37 -3.49
N LYS A 66 10.17 32.49 -2.81
CA LYS A 66 8.94 33.14 -3.32
C LYS A 66 8.38 32.47 -4.59
N MET A 67 8.67 31.18 -4.78
CA MET A 67 8.09 30.35 -5.83
C MET A 67 6.87 29.63 -5.27
N LEU A 68 5.68 30.02 -5.73
CA LEU A 68 4.42 29.39 -5.32
C LEU A 68 4.00 28.41 -6.42
N CYS A 69 4.22 27.12 -6.18
CA CYS A 69 3.81 26.09 -7.13
C CYS A 69 2.28 25.94 -7.16
N HIS A 70 1.76 25.58 -8.33
CA HIS A 70 0.36 25.25 -8.53
C HIS A 70 -0.10 24.17 -7.52
N PRO A 71 -1.37 24.14 -7.07
CA PRO A 71 -1.85 23.13 -6.12
C PRO A 71 -1.79 21.67 -6.59
N LYS A 72 -1.46 21.44 -7.87
CA LYS A 72 -1.21 20.12 -8.50
C LYS A 72 0.21 20.02 -9.07
N ALA A 73 1.15 20.71 -8.42
CA ALA A 73 2.57 20.70 -8.69
C ALA A 73 3.35 20.53 -7.39
N ILE A 74 4.63 20.18 -7.52
CA ILE A 74 5.59 20.13 -6.43
C ILE A 74 6.82 20.97 -6.76
N CYS A 75 7.52 21.38 -5.71
CA CYS A 75 8.85 21.92 -5.80
C CYS A 75 9.87 20.81 -6.09
N GLN A 76 10.76 21.05 -7.06
CA GLN A 76 11.87 20.15 -7.37
C GLN A 76 13.18 20.91 -7.41
N ARG A 77 14.28 20.20 -7.13
CA ARG A 77 15.63 20.68 -7.32
C ARG A 77 16.21 20.07 -8.59
N ASP A 78 16.71 20.91 -9.48
CA ASP A 78 17.51 20.47 -10.62
C ASP A 78 18.86 19.93 -10.14
N VAL A 79 19.24 18.74 -10.59
CA VAL A 79 20.46 18.08 -10.10
C VAL A 79 21.73 18.76 -10.62
N LEU A 80 21.67 19.38 -11.81
CA LEU A 80 22.83 19.98 -12.47
C LEU A 80 23.01 21.43 -12.06
N SER A 81 21.96 22.24 -12.14
CA SER A 81 22.01 23.67 -11.81
C SER A 81 21.83 23.94 -10.31
N SER A 82 21.36 22.96 -9.54
CA SER A 82 20.93 23.15 -8.16
C SER A 82 19.82 24.19 -7.96
N GLU A 83 19.16 24.63 -9.05
CA GLU A 83 18.03 25.55 -8.99
C GLU A 83 16.74 24.81 -8.62
N PHE A 84 15.77 25.57 -8.12
CA PHE A 84 14.45 25.04 -7.78
C PHE A 84 13.42 25.46 -8.82
N TYR A 85 12.55 24.55 -9.19
CA TYR A 85 11.45 24.80 -10.12
C TYR A 85 10.20 24.04 -9.71
N CYS A 86 9.05 24.53 -10.17
CA CYS A 86 7.79 23.83 -9.95
C CYS A 86 7.53 22.86 -11.10
N ARG A 87 7.15 21.62 -10.76
CA ARG A 87 6.78 20.60 -11.73
C ARG A 87 5.39 20.07 -11.43
N CYS A 88 4.54 20.00 -12.44
CA CYS A 88 3.24 19.35 -12.31
C CYS A 88 3.37 17.89 -11.83
N LEU A 89 2.36 17.40 -11.10
CA LEU A 89 2.29 16.00 -10.70
C LEU A 89 2.35 15.07 -11.93
N PRO A 90 2.82 13.82 -11.80
CA PRO A 90 2.91 12.92 -12.94
C PRO A 90 1.58 12.78 -13.71
N GLY A 91 1.62 13.01 -15.02
CA GLY A 91 0.45 12.94 -15.90
C GLY A 91 -0.43 14.19 -15.91
N TYR A 92 -0.07 15.24 -15.17
CA TYR A 92 -0.60 16.58 -15.36
C TYR A 92 0.32 17.36 -16.30
N ASP A 93 -0.27 18.15 -17.19
CA ASP A 93 0.45 18.98 -18.15
C ASP A 93 0.36 20.47 -17.78
N GLY A 94 1.48 21.19 -17.88
CA GLY A 94 1.52 22.63 -17.62
C GLY A 94 2.89 23.11 -17.12
N ASP A 95 2.94 24.35 -16.66
CA ASP A 95 4.16 25.05 -16.24
C ASP A 95 4.52 24.83 -14.75
N GLY A 96 3.65 24.16 -13.99
CA GLY A 96 3.86 23.90 -12.58
C GLY A 96 3.58 25.09 -11.65
N ILE A 97 3.38 26.30 -12.18
CA ILE A 97 3.18 27.53 -11.41
C ILE A 97 1.74 28.01 -11.58
N ASN A 98 1.34 28.30 -12.82
CA ASN A 98 0.05 28.87 -13.15
C ASN A 98 -0.94 27.80 -13.61
N LEU A 99 -0.44 26.72 -14.22
CA LEU A 99 -1.26 25.69 -14.82
C LEU A 99 -0.69 24.29 -14.54
N CYS A 100 -1.54 23.42 -14.00
CA CYS A 100 -1.39 21.97 -14.16
C CYS A 100 -2.76 21.39 -14.47
N GLN A 101 -2.97 21.04 -15.73
CA GLN A 101 -4.20 20.48 -16.23
C GLN A 101 -4.24 18.97 -15.97
N ALA A 102 -5.36 18.50 -15.41
CA ALA A 102 -5.58 17.09 -15.18
C ALA A 102 -5.68 16.31 -16.51
N PRO A 103 -5.27 15.03 -16.53
CA PRO A 103 -5.44 14.21 -17.72
C PRO A 103 -6.93 14.04 -18.06
N ALA A 104 -7.23 13.89 -19.35
CA ALA A 104 -8.60 13.69 -19.83
C ALA A 104 -9.21 12.33 -19.40
N PHE A 105 -8.35 11.39 -18.97
CA PHE A 105 -8.71 10.06 -18.52
C PHE A 105 -8.17 9.81 -17.12
N HIS A 106 -8.87 9.00 -16.34
CA HIS A 106 -8.41 8.54 -15.04
C HIS A 106 -8.68 7.04 -14.88
N ILE A 107 -7.71 6.33 -14.29
CA ILE A 107 -7.83 4.90 -13.98
C ILE A 107 -8.22 4.70 -12.52
N THR A 108 -9.10 3.74 -12.25
CA THR A 108 -9.51 3.39 -10.88
C THR A 108 -9.58 1.87 -10.74
N VAL A 109 -9.53 1.39 -9.50
CA VAL A 109 -9.79 -0.02 -9.18
C VAL A 109 -11.28 -0.24 -9.05
N SER A 110 -11.79 -1.29 -9.71
CA SER A 110 -13.23 -1.58 -9.73
C SER A 110 -13.74 -2.17 -8.41
N ASP A 111 -12.86 -2.79 -7.62
CA ASP A 111 -13.17 -3.36 -6.30
C ASP A 111 -12.20 -2.80 -5.25
N ALA A 112 -12.53 -1.63 -4.72
CA ALA A 112 -11.70 -0.98 -3.70
C ALA A 112 -11.70 -1.73 -2.36
N SER A 113 -12.63 -2.66 -2.12
CA SER A 113 -12.73 -3.39 -0.85
C SER A 113 -11.58 -4.39 -0.63
N VAL A 114 -10.86 -4.73 -1.71
CA VAL A 114 -9.71 -5.63 -1.71
C VAL A 114 -8.39 -4.87 -1.44
N CYS A 115 -8.42 -3.53 -1.52
CA CYS A 115 -7.25 -2.67 -1.39
C CYS A 115 -7.23 -1.99 -0.04
N ASP A 116 -6.12 -2.11 0.69
CA ASP A 116 -5.92 -1.30 1.90
C ASP A 116 -5.75 0.18 1.53
N GLU A 117 -6.17 1.09 2.42
CA GLU A 117 -6.20 2.55 2.22
C GLU A 117 -4.79 3.19 2.20
N MET A 118 -3.87 2.67 1.40
CA MET A 118 -2.51 3.22 1.21
C MET A 118 -2.49 4.47 0.31
N GLY A 119 -3.61 4.80 -0.33
CA GLY A 119 -3.82 6.04 -1.10
C GLY A 119 -4.70 5.87 -2.33
N GLU A 120 -5.06 6.98 -3.00
CA GLU A 120 -6.01 6.97 -4.14
C GLU A 120 -5.53 6.20 -5.39
N GLN A 121 -4.24 5.84 -5.47
CA GLN A 121 -3.60 5.27 -6.67
C GLN A 121 -2.68 4.07 -6.37
N VAL A 122 -2.69 3.58 -5.14
CA VAL A 122 -1.93 2.40 -4.71
C VAL A 122 -2.91 1.46 -4.01
N CYS A 123 -2.99 0.24 -4.52
CA CYS A 123 -3.71 -0.86 -3.90
C CYS A 123 -2.66 -1.78 -3.30
N LEU A 124 -2.63 -1.84 -1.98
CA LEU A 124 -1.90 -2.87 -1.27
C LEU A 124 -2.84 -4.04 -1.04
N LEU A 125 -2.40 -5.25 -1.39
CA LEU A 125 -3.14 -6.48 -1.13
C LEU A 125 -2.31 -7.42 -0.28
N HIS A 126 -2.89 -7.84 0.84
CA HIS A 126 -2.40 -8.96 1.62
C HIS A 126 -2.82 -10.28 0.99
N LEU A 127 -1.86 -11.10 0.57
CA LEU A 127 -2.17 -12.39 -0.05
C LEU A 127 -2.74 -13.37 0.97
N LYS A 128 -4.00 -13.74 0.73
CA LYS A 128 -4.71 -14.80 1.46
C LYS A 128 -4.90 -16.07 0.62
N GLU A 129 -4.81 -15.93 -0.71
CA GLU A 129 -5.09 -16.98 -1.68
C GLU A 129 -4.00 -17.02 -2.77
N PRO A 130 -3.75 -18.19 -3.37
CA PRO A 130 -2.73 -18.36 -4.42
C PRO A 130 -3.10 -17.71 -5.76
N ARG A 131 -4.35 -17.25 -5.91
CA ARG A 131 -4.88 -16.63 -7.12
C ARG A 131 -5.35 -15.22 -6.80
N VAL A 132 -4.88 -14.25 -7.58
CA VAL A 132 -5.22 -12.83 -7.40
C VAL A 132 -5.70 -12.26 -8.70
N THR A 133 -6.78 -11.49 -8.67
CA THR A 133 -7.32 -10.81 -9.85
C THR A 133 -7.48 -9.32 -9.58
N PHE A 134 -6.90 -8.51 -10.45
CA PHE A 134 -7.01 -7.06 -10.43
C PHE A 134 -7.98 -6.59 -11.49
N HIS A 135 -8.90 -5.72 -11.10
CA HIS A 135 -9.87 -5.10 -11.98
C HIS A 135 -9.65 -3.59 -12.02
N VAL A 136 -9.48 -3.06 -13.23
CA VAL A 136 -9.40 -1.61 -13.44
C VAL A 136 -10.51 -1.12 -14.33
N SER A 137 -10.91 0.12 -14.12
CA SER A 137 -11.83 0.85 -14.99
C SER A 137 -11.23 2.20 -15.39
N VAL A 138 -11.56 2.65 -16.60
CA VAL A 138 -11.10 3.92 -17.15
C VAL A 138 -12.29 4.84 -17.36
N SER A 139 -12.26 5.99 -16.69
CA SER A 139 -13.22 7.07 -16.91
C SER A 139 -12.64 8.08 -17.92
N SER A 140 -13.51 8.70 -18.72
CA SER A 140 -13.14 9.68 -19.76
C SER A 140 -14.03 10.91 -19.63
N SER A 141 -13.45 12.10 -19.69
CA SER A 141 -14.17 13.35 -19.48
C SER A 141 -14.72 13.98 -20.77
N ALA A 142 -14.20 13.68 -21.98
CA ALA A 142 -14.75 14.21 -23.25
C ALA A 142 -14.05 13.73 -24.56
N HIS A 143 -13.44 12.53 -24.64
CA HIS A 143 -12.62 12.16 -25.81
C HIS A 143 -13.27 11.13 -26.75
N ARG A 144 -13.13 11.34 -28.08
CA ARG A 144 -13.59 10.43 -29.17
C ARG A 144 -12.73 9.18 -29.37
N ARG A 145 -11.54 9.11 -28.76
CA ARG A 145 -10.62 7.96 -28.88
C ARG A 145 -10.73 7.08 -27.65
N SER A 146 -10.83 5.77 -27.87
CA SER A 146 -10.83 4.79 -26.79
C SER A 146 -9.43 4.73 -26.16
N PRO A 147 -9.30 4.98 -24.85
CA PRO A 147 -8.05 4.73 -24.14
C PRO A 147 -7.77 3.22 -24.10
N SER A 148 -6.50 2.85 -24.04
CA SER A 148 -6.08 1.47 -23.80
C SER A 148 -5.36 1.37 -22.46
N VAL A 149 -5.60 0.25 -21.76
CA VAL A 149 -4.89 -0.09 -20.53
C VAL A 149 -3.71 -0.98 -20.88
N ILE A 150 -2.55 -0.67 -20.31
CA ILE A 150 -1.34 -1.46 -20.42
C ILE A 150 -0.91 -1.87 -19.03
N TRP A 151 -0.59 -3.15 -18.88
CA TRP A 151 -0.09 -3.70 -17.64
C TRP A 151 1.42 -3.82 -17.65
N TYR A 152 2.04 -3.56 -16.51
CA TYR A 152 3.47 -3.71 -16.31
C TYR A 152 3.75 -4.51 -15.03
N LYS A 153 4.82 -5.32 -15.06
CA LYS A 153 5.49 -5.86 -13.88
C LYS A 153 6.79 -5.09 -13.65
N PHE A 154 7.03 -4.67 -12.42
CA PHE A 154 8.29 -4.07 -11.98
C PHE A 154 9.25 -5.15 -11.50
N TYR A 155 10.53 -5.01 -11.83
CA TYR A 155 11.61 -5.78 -11.25
C TYR A 155 12.58 -4.82 -10.59
N ASN A 156 12.85 -5.07 -9.32
CA ASN A 156 13.49 -4.08 -8.48
C ASN A 156 15.01 -4.28 -8.44
N GLY A 157 15.78 -3.28 -8.85
CA GLY A 157 17.23 -3.29 -8.75
C GLY A 157 17.73 -2.72 -7.41
N GLN A 158 19.03 -2.85 -7.18
CA GLN A 158 19.76 -2.19 -6.09
C GLN A 158 20.64 -1.09 -6.70
N SER A 159 20.11 0.13 -6.79
CA SER A 159 20.87 1.29 -7.29
C SER A 159 22.03 1.63 -6.34
N PRO A 160 23.23 2.01 -6.84
CA PRO A 160 23.58 2.23 -8.25
C PRO A 160 24.07 0.96 -8.98
N GLN A 161 24.21 -0.17 -8.27
CA GLN A 161 24.87 -1.37 -8.76
C GLN A 161 24.04 -2.11 -9.84
N TYR A 162 22.71 -2.14 -9.67
CA TYR A 162 21.78 -2.81 -10.57
C TYR A 162 20.60 -1.90 -10.91
N HIS A 163 20.28 -1.81 -12.20
CA HIS A 163 19.11 -1.07 -12.68
C HIS A 163 17.83 -1.79 -12.26
N SER A 164 16.76 -1.01 -12.08
CA SER A 164 15.42 -1.58 -12.05
C SER A 164 14.90 -1.77 -13.47
N TYR A 165 13.94 -2.68 -13.65
CA TYR A 165 13.36 -3.01 -14.95
C TYR A 165 11.85 -2.98 -14.89
N ARG A 166 11.22 -2.77 -16.05
CA ARG A 166 9.79 -3.03 -16.23
C ARG A 166 9.55 -3.91 -17.42
N GLN A 167 8.51 -4.72 -17.31
CA GLN A 167 8.07 -5.62 -18.37
C GLN A 167 6.63 -5.34 -18.72
N ARG A 168 6.36 -5.12 -20.01
CA ARG A 168 4.98 -5.01 -20.50
C ARG A 168 4.30 -6.38 -20.51
N LEU A 169 3.13 -6.48 -19.90
CA LEU A 169 2.31 -7.68 -19.89
C LEU A 169 1.30 -7.62 -21.04
N GLY A 170 1.22 -8.70 -21.83
CA GLY A 170 0.38 -8.80 -23.02
C GLY A 170 -0.66 -9.92 -22.94
N SER A 171 -1.67 -9.87 -23.82
CA SER A 171 -2.76 -10.85 -23.89
C SER A 171 -2.32 -12.27 -24.27
N MET A 172 -1.10 -12.46 -24.80
CA MET A 172 -0.56 -13.77 -25.16
C MET A 172 0.18 -14.49 -24.03
N GLY A 173 0.25 -13.88 -22.84
CA GLY A 173 0.82 -14.49 -21.64
C GLY A 173 2.31 -14.77 -21.80
N ASN A 174 3.13 -14.19 -20.93
CA ASN A 174 4.42 -14.84 -20.69
C ASN A 174 4.10 -16.17 -20.02
N ARG A 175 4.17 -17.27 -20.78
CA ARG A 175 3.85 -18.64 -20.31
C ARG A 175 4.60 -18.99 -19.02
N THR A 176 5.74 -18.37 -18.81
CA THR A 176 6.63 -18.45 -17.65
C THR A 176 6.06 -17.81 -16.38
N LEU A 177 5.29 -16.72 -16.48
CA LEU A 177 4.87 -15.94 -15.30
C LEU A 177 3.50 -16.38 -14.73
N ARG A 178 2.77 -17.30 -15.37
CA ARG A 178 1.41 -17.70 -14.96
C ARG A 178 0.43 -16.51 -14.79
N ILE A 179 0.61 -15.48 -15.62
CA ILE A 179 -0.20 -14.25 -15.64
C ILE A 179 -1.07 -14.21 -16.89
N THR A 180 -2.31 -13.76 -16.76
CA THR A 180 -3.22 -13.55 -17.89
C THR A 180 -3.80 -12.13 -17.86
N VAL A 181 -3.75 -11.46 -19.01
CA VAL A 181 -4.42 -10.17 -19.24
C VAL A 181 -5.61 -10.44 -20.15
N HIS A 182 -6.81 -10.14 -19.69
CA HIS A 182 -8.04 -10.40 -20.43
C HIS A 182 -9.03 -9.23 -20.34
N ASN A 183 -10.23 -9.41 -20.91
CA ASN A 183 -11.27 -8.39 -20.96
C ASN A 183 -10.79 -7.04 -21.53
N ARG A 184 -10.17 -7.05 -22.71
CA ARG A 184 -9.57 -5.86 -23.37
C ARG A 184 -8.57 -5.10 -22.48
N SER A 185 -7.78 -5.84 -21.71
CA SER A 185 -6.77 -5.32 -20.78
C SER A 185 -7.29 -4.65 -19.51
N HIS A 186 -8.56 -4.82 -19.16
CA HIS A 186 -9.10 -4.30 -17.89
C HIS A 186 -8.89 -5.25 -16.71
N ILE A 187 -8.54 -6.50 -16.97
CA ILE A 187 -8.36 -7.51 -15.94
C ILE A 187 -7.00 -8.16 -16.06
N LEU A 188 -6.27 -8.21 -14.96
CA LEU A 188 -5.02 -8.93 -14.78
C LEU A 188 -5.24 -10.03 -13.75
N THR A 189 -5.03 -11.29 -14.10
CA THR A 189 -5.15 -12.42 -13.19
C THR A 189 -3.81 -13.13 -13.05
N LEU A 190 -3.35 -13.27 -11.80
CA LEU A 190 -2.23 -14.11 -11.38
C LEU A 190 -2.78 -15.51 -11.03
N LEU A 191 -2.38 -16.53 -11.78
CA LEU A 191 -3.00 -17.88 -11.71
C LEU A 191 -2.41 -18.77 -10.60
N SER A 192 -1.19 -18.49 -10.17
CA SER A 192 -0.52 -19.19 -9.08
C SER A 192 0.66 -18.31 -8.68
N ILE A 193 0.66 -17.91 -7.43
CA ILE A 193 1.78 -17.25 -6.77
C ILE A 193 2.53 -18.40 -6.09
N GLN A 194 3.58 -18.94 -6.72
CA GLN A 194 4.41 -19.97 -6.09
C GLN A 194 5.26 -19.34 -4.98
N ASP A 195 5.88 -20.16 -4.14
CA ASP A 195 6.81 -19.68 -3.11
C ASP A 195 8.05 -18.95 -3.71
N ASP A 196 8.26 -19.02 -5.03
CA ASP A 196 9.21 -18.19 -5.78
C ASP A 196 8.63 -16.81 -6.20
N ASP A 197 7.40 -16.50 -5.80
CA ASP A 197 6.70 -15.23 -5.98
C ASP A 197 6.56 -14.44 -4.65
N PHE A 198 7.33 -14.80 -3.62
CA PHE A 198 7.49 -14.01 -2.39
C PHE A 198 8.21 -12.66 -2.67
N TYR A 199 7.48 -11.69 -3.26
CA TYR A 199 7.52 -10.20 -3.24
C TYR A 199 8.83 -9.40 -3.49
N PRO A 200 8.76 -8.12 -3.94
CA PRO A 200 7.61 -7.25 -4.23
C PRO A 200 7.25 -7.29 -5.71
N ASN A 201 6.12 -7.91 -5.98
CA ASN A 201 5.50 -7.86 -7.29
C ASN A 201 4.70 -6.57 -7.42
N LEU A 202 5.40 -5.47 -7.69
CA LEU A 202 4.76 -4.21 -8.04
C LEU A 202 4.26 -4.31 -9.48
N PHE A 203 2.95 -4.43 -9.63
CA PHE A 203 2.28 -4.29 -10.91
C PHE A 203 1.70 -2.90 -11.03
N TRP A 204 1.52 -2.42 -12.25
CA TRP A 204 0.64 -1.28 -12.45
C TRP A 204 -0.07 -1.34 -13.78
N ALA A 205 -1.26 -0.75 -13.77
CA ALA A 205 -2.01 -0.46 -14.97
C ALA A 205 -1.73 1.00 -15.36
N GLU A 206 -1.43 1.25 -16.63
CA GLU A 206 -1.22 2.58 -17.20
C GLU A 206 -2.17 2.82 -18.36
N VAL A 207 -2.86 3.96 -18.34
CA VAL A 207 -3.73 4.37 -19.43
C VAL A 207 -2.93 5.12 -20.50
N LYS A 208 -2.99 4.64 -21.74
CA LYS A 208 -2.42 5.31 -22.91
C LYS A 208 -3.46 5.56 -23.99
N LEU A 209 -3.23 6.60 -24.78
CA LEU A 209 -3.97 6.84 -26.01
C LEU A 209 -3.46 5.86 -27.08
N CYS A 210 -4.39 5.17 -27.78
CA CYS A 210 -4.11 4.12 -28.79
C CYS A 210 -3.09 4.47 -29.89
N ALA A 211 -2.70 5.74 -30.07
CA ALA A 211 -1.81 6.18 -31.15
C ALA A 211 -0.30 6.03 -30.86
N LEU A 212 0.11 5.69 -29.62
CA LEU A 212 1.52 5.73 -29.21
C LEU A 212 2.04 4.42 -28.61
N THR A 213 1.27 3.33 -28.60
CA THR A 213 1.76 2.06 -28.06
C THR A 213 2.83 1.45 -28.96
N PRO A 214 4.10 1.39 -28.53
CA PRO A 214 5.13 0.69 -29.28
C PRO A 214 4.72 -0.78 -29.41
N LYS A 215 5.05 -1.41 -30.54
CA LYS A 215 4.77 -2.84 -30.78
C LYS A 215 5.69 -3.76 -29.98
N THR A 216 6.68 -3.23 -29.29
CA THR A 216 7.64 -4.02 -28.52
C THR A 216 6.99 -4.55 -27.24
N LEU A 217 6.79 -5.87 -27.20
CA LEU A 217 6.73 -6.65 -25.98
C LEU A 217 8.18 -6.80 -25.53
N GLY A 218 8.57 -6.16 -24.44
CA GLY A 218 9.97 -6.15 -24.03
C GLY A 218 10.15 -5.74 -22.57
N ILE A 219 11.28 -6.17 -22.03
CA ILE A 219 11.82 -5.71 -20.76
C ILE A 219 12.72 -4.52 -21.06
N GLU A 220 12.58 -3.46 -20.29
CA GLU A 220 13.40 -2.26 -20.43
C GLU A 220 13.85 -1.76 -19.05
N ALA A 221 15.04 -1.16 -19.01
CA ALA A 221 15.51 -0.47 -17.82
C ALA A 221 14.52 0.64 -17.47
N TYR A 222 14.09 0.66 -16.21
CA TYR A 222 13.12 1.60 -15.71
C TYR A 222 13.33 1.81 -14.22
N ASP A 223 13.81 2.99 -13.85
CA ASP A 223 13.97 3.37 -12.45
C ASP A 223 12.72 4.13 -11.99
N LEU A 224 11.92 3.49 -11.13
CA LEU A 224 10.77 4.13 -10.50
C LEU A 224 11.29 5.18 -9.50
N THR A 225 11.21 6.45 -9.90
CA THR A 225 11.75 7.54 -9.08
C THR A 225 10.99 7.67 -7.77
N ARG A 226 11.69 8.05 -6.68
CA ARG A 226 11.06 8.38 -5.39
C ARG A 226 9.91 9.36 -5.53
N PHE A 227 10.04 10.32 -6.44
CA PHE A 227 8.97 11.27 -6.76
C PHE A 227 7.69 10.59 -7.25
N GLN A 228 7.80 9.65 -8.21
CA GLN A 228 6.65 8.93 -8.73
C GLN A 228 6.00 8.03 -7.68
N MET A 229 6.79 7.52 -6.73
CA MET A 229 6.26 6.75 -5.59
C MET A 229 5.49 7.64 -4.61
N LEU A 230 6.03 8.82 -4.28
CA LEU A 230 5.40 9.75 -3.34
C LEU A 230 4.17 10.45 -3.91
N ASN A 231 4.14 10.63 -5.23
CA ASN A 231 3.09 11.35 -5.94
C ASN A 231 2.75 10.60 -7.24
N PRO A 232 2.02 9.48 -7.17
CA PRO A 232 1.68 8.69 -8.34
C PRO A 232 0.88 9.48 -9.39
N SER A 233 0.87 8.98 -10.63
CA SER A 233 0.11 9.59 -11.71
C SER A 233 -1.35 9.15 -11.67
N GLY A 234 -2.30 10.05 -11.94
CA GLY A 234 -3.72 9.68 -12.17
C GLY A 234 -3.97 8.82 -13.41
N LEU A 235 -2.95 8.65 -14.24
CA LEU A 235 -2.96 7.71 -15.37
C LEU A 235 -2.46 6.32 -15.00
N ARG A 236 -1.98 6.12 -13.76
CA ARG A 236 -1.42 4.86 -13.27
C ARG A 236 -2.14 4.41 -12.01
N PHE A 237 -2.30 3.10 -11.90
CA PHE A 237 -2.75 2.47 -10.66
C PHE A 237 -1.77 1.38 -10.28
N TYR A 238 -1.14 1.51 -9.12
CA TYR A 238 -0.15 0.57 -8.61
C TYR A 238 -0.82 -0.51 -7.77
N PHE A 239 -0.39 -1.74 -7.95
CA PHE A 239 -0.79 -2.90 -7.18
C PHE A 239 0.46 -3.48 -6.55
N ALA A 240 0.56 -3.37 -5.23
CA ALA A 240 1.59 -4.01 -4.44
C ALA A 240 0.98 -5.21 -3.74
N LEU A 241 1.66 -6.34 -3.83
CA LEU A 241 1.28 -7.55 -3.11
C LEU A 241 2.22 -7.70 -1.91
N GLU A 242 1.67 -8.11 -0.77
CA GLU A 242 2.43 -8.39 0.45
C GLU A 242 1.90 -9.67 1.11
N GLY A 243 2.80 -10.48 1.68
CA GLY A 243 2.43 -11.67 2.44
C GLY A 243 2.25 -11.37 3.92
N GLU A 244 1.60 -12.28 4.64
CA GLU A 244 1.59 -12.25 6.10
C GLU A 244 3.02 -12.38 6.65
N SER A 245 3.33 -11.57 7.66
CA SER A 245 4.65 -11.61 8.30
C SER A 245 4.84 -12.92 9.07
N ILE A 246 6.05 -13.47 9.05
CA ILE A 246 6.41 -14.59 9.93
C ILE A 246 6.61 -14.05 11.33
N GLU A 247 5.73 -14.44 12.26
CA GLU A 247 5.91 -14.10 13.66
C GLU A 247 7.02 -14.95 14.28
N VAL A 248 7.97 -14.30 14.96
CA VAL A 248 9.05 -14.95 15.69
C VAL A 248 9.03 -14.46 17.12
N GLY A 249 8.98 -15.41 18.08
CA GLY A 249 8.88 -15.13 19.51
C GLY A 249 7.60 -15.70 20.14
N PRO A 250 7.11 -15.12 21.25
CA PRO A 250 7.51 -13.83 21.83
C PRO A 250 8.84 -13.88 22.60
N PHE A 251 9.59 -12.76 22.60
CA PHE A 251 10.90 -12.61 23.24
C PHE A 251 10.93 -11.46 24.26
N LEU A 252 11.89 -11.49 25.17
CA LEU A 252 12.19 -10.43 26.11
C LEU A 252 13.49 -9.70 25.73
N GLU A 253 13.69 -8.50 26.28
CA GLU A 253 14.97 -7.80 26.15
C GLU A 253 16.11 -8.66 26.74
N GLY A 254 17.24 -8.73 26.03
CA GLY A 254 18.38 -9.58 26.34
C GLY A 254 18.34 -10.99 25.73
N ASP A 255 17.21 -11.41 25.14
CA ASP A 255 17.14 -12.71 24.45
C ASP A 255 17.93 -12.69 23.13
N THR A 256 18.13 -13.86 22.54
CA THR A 256 18.73 -14.05 21.22
C THR A 256 17.67 -14.57 20.26
N VAL A 257 17.61 -14.02 19.05
CA VAL A 257 16.75 -14.49 17.97
C VAL A 257 17.58 -14.78 16.73
N ALA A 258 17.28 -15.88 16.05
CA ALA A 258 17.81 -16.18 14.72
C ALA A 258 16.68 -16.11 13.70
N LEU A 259 16.87 -15.30 12.66
CA LEU A 259 15.98 -15.22 11.50
C LEU A 259 16.64 -15.97 10.35
N ARG A 260 15.88 -16.84 9.69
CA ARG A 260 16.36 -17.70 8.60
C ARG A 260 15.47 -17.56 7.38
N LEU A 261 16.10 -17.57 6.21
CA LEU A 261 15.36 -17.75 4.98
C LEU A 261 14.72 -19.14 4.92
N PRO A 262 13.57 -19.30 4.27
CA PRO A 262 12.90 -20.60 4.16
C PRO A 262 13.73 -21.62 3.35
N GLU A 263 13.73 -22.88 3.79
CA GLU A 263 14.55 -23.96 3.17
C GLU A 263 14.19 -24.27 1.72
N TYR A 264 12.95 -23.98 1.29
CA TYR A 264 12.55 -24.17 -0.10
C TYR A 264 13.18 -23.17 -1.07
N LEU A 265 13.74 -22.06 -0.56
CA LEU A 265 14.38 -21.04 -1.36
C LEU A 265 15.78 -21.50 -1.75
N HIS A 266 15.93 -22.01 -2.96
CA HIS A 266 17.21 -22.49 -3.47
C HIS A 266 18.04 -21.32 -4.02
N LEU A 267 18.87 -20.72 -3.15
CA LEU A 267 19.73 -19.60 -3.53
C LEU A 267 20.89 -20.07 -4.40
N SER A 268 21.15 -19.35 -5.49
CA SER A 268 22.40 -19.55 -6.23
C SER A 268 23.59 -19.07 -5.39
N PRO A 269 24.81 -19.60 -5.60
CA PRO A 269 26.04 -19.10 -4.94
C PRO A 269 26.36 -17.62 -5.21
N SER A 270 25.60 -17.02 -6.12
CA SER A 270 25.78 -15.66 -6.57
C SER A 270 24.75 -14.71 -5.97
N SER A 271 23.74 -15.25 -5.27
CA SER A 271 22.68 -14.48 -4.60
C SER A 271 23.26 -13.55 -3.54
N PHE A 272 22.62 -12.40 -3.35
CA PHE A 272 22.96 -11.45 -2.30
C PHE A 272 21.75 -11.25 -1.40
N VAL A 273 21.90 -11.51 -0.11
CA VAL A 273 20.84 -11.34 0.90
C VAL A 273 21.09 -10.07 1.69
N GLN A 274 20.07 -9.24 1.84
CA GLN A 274 20.13 -8.01 2.63
C GLN A 274 18.99 -8.01 3.65
N TRP A 275 19.33 -7.79 4.92
CA TRP A 275 18.38 -7.68 6.02
C TRP A 275 18.20 -6.21 6.41
N ILE A 276 16.95 -5.77 6.44
CA ILE A 276 16.60 -4.39 6.80
C ILE A 276 15.61 -4.35 7.96
N LYS A 277 15.76 -3.37 8.85
CA LYS A 277 14.79 -3.03 9.88
C LYS A 277 13.78 -2.02 9.32
N GLU A 278 12.49 -2.35 9.37
CA GLU A 278 11.43 -1.44 8.91
C GLU A 278 10.80 -0.67 10.07
N PRO A 279 10.57 0.65 9.94
CA PRO A 279 9.93 1.44 10.99
C PRO A 279 8.43 1.16 11.12
N ARG A 280 7.77 0.66 10.06
CA ARG A 280 6.34 0.32 9.99
C ARG A 280 6.10 -0.80 8.96
N PRO A 281 5.03 -1.60 9.10
CA PRO A 281 4.67 -2.55 8.05
C PRO A 281 4.31 -1.74 6.80
N LEU A 282 5.06 -1.97 5.72
CA LEU A 282 4.82 -1.40 4.39
C LEU A 282 5.08 0.10 4.31
N THR A 283 6.33 0.47 4.52
CA THR A 283 6.86 1.63 3.83
C THR A 283 7.23 1.21 2.41
N LEU A 284 6.52 1.72 1.40
CA LEU A 284 6.89 1.59 -0.01
C LEU A 284 8.24 2.31 -0.22
N ARG A 285 9.33 1.61 0.14
CA ARG A 285 10.73 2.07 0.16
C ARG A 285 10.93 3.45 0.82
N ASP A 286 10.67 3.53 2.12
CA ASP A 286 11.11 4.67 2.92
C ASP A 286 12.63 4.59 3.16
N ASN A 287 13.30 5.75 3.13
CA ASN A 287 14.73 5.92 3.39
C ASN A 287 15.10 5.70 4.87
N GLN A 288 14.14 5.35 5.72
CA GLN A 288 14.32 5.06 7.14
C GLN A 288 14.61 3.59 7.43
N ALA A 289 14.52 2.71 6.42
CA ALA A 289 14.93 1.33 6.60
C ALA A 289 16.45 1.27 6.85
N VAL A 290 16.83 0.59 7.94
CA VAL A 290 18.23 0.46 8.35
C VAL A 290 18.72 -0.93 7.97
N VAL A 291 19.81 -1.01 7.19
CA VAL A 291 20.49 -2.28 6.91
C VAL A 291 21.11 -2.79 8.20
N ILE A 292 20.78 -4.02 8.56
CA ILE A 292 21.22 -4.66 9.81
C ILE A 292 22.14 -5.86 9.57
N ALA A 293 22.08 -6.48 8.39
CA ALA A 293 23.04 -7.48 7.94
C ALA A 293 23.02 -7.58 6.40
N ASP A 294 24.16 -7.94 5.80
CA ASP A 294 24.32 -8.16 4.37
C ASP A 294 25.07 -9.48 4.14
N ASP A 295 24.75 -10.15 3.04
CA ASP A 295 25.37 -11.38 2.54
C ASP A 295 25.33 -12.58 3.51
N VAL A 296 24.23 -12.71 4.26
CA VAL A 296 23.99 -13.84 5.18
C VAL A 296 22.58 -14.40 5.02
N GLU A 297 22.46 -15.73 4.90
CA GLU A 297 21.16 -16.43 4.80
C GLU A 297 20.44 -16.55 6.16
N GLU A 298 21.23 -16.55 7.24
CA GLU A 298 20.77 -16.56 8.62
C GLU A 298 21.34 -15.35 9.35
N MET A 299 20.46 -14.61 10.05
CA MET A 299 20.84 -13.47 10.86
C MET A 299 20.49 -13.73 12.31
N GLU A 300 21.50 -13.70 13.18
CA GLU A 300 21.34 -13.78 14.63
C GLU A 300 21.44 -12.39 15.26
N ILE A 301 20.45 -12.04 16.08
CA ILE A 301 20.46 -10.84 16.92
C ILE A 301 20.51 -11.30 18.38
N SER A 302 21.69 -11.21 18.97
CA SER A 302 21.93 -11.49 20.37
C SER A 302 21.69 -10.25 21.24
N GLY A 303 21.08 -10.43 22.42
CA GLY A 303 20.88 -9.33 23.37
C GLY A 303 19.83 -8.32 22.91
N LEU A 304 18.62 -8.78 22.59
CA LEU A 304 17.53 -7.95 22.08
C LEU A 304 17.29 -6.69 22.92
N THR A 305 17.12 -5.54 22.26
CA THR A 305 16.76 -4.26 22.88
C THR A 305 15.37 -3.83 22.43
N GLU A 306 14.82 -2.76 23.00
CA GLU A 306 13.52 -2.23 22.57
C GLU A 306 13.46 -1.95 21.05
N SER A 307 14.54 -1.42 20.48
CA SER A 307 14.65 -1.15 19.04
C SER A 307 14.73 -2.42 18.17
N SER A 308 15.04 -3.58 18.77
CA SER A 308 15.15 -4.84 18.03
C SER A 308 13.77 -5.42 17.67
N PHE A 309 12.73 -5.18 18.48
CA PHE A 309 11.37 -5.66 18.25
C PHE A 309 10.69 -4.98 17.07
N GLY A 310 9.67 -5.64 16.50
CA GLY A 310 8.94 -5.15 15.32
C GLY A 310 9.44 -5.79 14.02
N TYR A 311 9.26 -5.08 12.91
CA TYR A 311 9.42 -5.66 11.57
C TYR A 311 10.87 -5.70 11.09
N VAL A 312 11.24 -6.82 10.49
CA VAL A 312 12.52 -7.04 9.79
C VAL A 312 12.22 -7.68 8.44
N ARG A 313 12.81 -7.17 7.36
CA ARG A 313 12.65 -7.73 6.02
C ARG A 313 13.96 -8.31 5.52
N ALA A 314 13.90 -9.52 4.98
CA ALA A 314 14.97 -10.09 4.17
C ALA A 314 14.71 -9.75 2.70
N LEU A 315 15.73 -9.33 1.97
CA LEU A 315 15.72 -9.02 0.54
C LEU A 315 16.75 -9.91 -0.15
N VAL A 316 16.36 -10.62 -1.20
CA VAL A 316 17.23 -11.56 -1.93
C VAL A 316 17.38 -11.08 -3.36
N TYR A 317 18.59 -10.70 -3.73
CA TYR A 317 18.94 -10.24 -5.07
C TYR A 317 19.65 -11.35 -5.84
N ASP A 318 19.09 -11.77 -6.96
CA ASP A 318 19.70 -12.78 -7.84
C ASP A 318 19.35 -12.54 -9.32
N PHE A 319 19.90 -13.36 -10.21
CA PHE A 319 19.58 -13.35 -11.63
C PHE A 319 18.20 -13.93 -11.88
N HIS A 320 17.35 -13.16 -12.56
CA HIS A 320 16.07 -13.63 -13.05
C HIS A 320 16.15 -13.88 -14.56
N SER A 321 15.61 -15.01 -15.02
CA SER A 321 15.77 -15.50 -16.40
C SER A 321 15.28 -14.53 -17.48
N GLU A 322 14.33 -13.65 -17.14
CA GLU A 322 13.76 -12.70 -18.09
C GLU A 322 14.50 -11.34 -18.11
N VAL A 323 15.19 -10.93 -17.04
CA VAL A 323 15.76 -9.58 -16.92
C VAL A 323 17.28 -9.57 -17.09
N PRO A 324 17.87 -8.54 -17.71
CA PRO A 324 19.31 -8.46 -17.84
C PRO A 324 19.93 -7.96 -16.53
N GLY A 325 20.34 -8.86 -15.64
CA GLY A 325 21.09 -8.53 -14.42
C GLY A 325 20.44 -9.05 -13.14
N ARG A 326 20.98 -8.59 -12.00
CA ARG A 326 20.43 -8.94 -10.68
C ARG A 326 19.26 -8.05 -10.33
N VAL A 327 18.20 -8.66 -9.85
CA VAL A 327 17.02 -8.00 -9.34
C VAL A 327 16.59 -8.67 -8.05
N LEU A 328 15.72 -8.02 -7.28
CA LEU A 328 15.05 -8.61 -6.14
C LEU A 328 14.18 -9.77 -6.64
N VAL A 329 14.58 -11.00 -6.29
CA VAL A 329 13.89 -12.24 -6.68
C VAL A 329 13.04 -12.80 -5.56
N ALA A 330 13.35 -12.47 -4.31
CA ALA A 330 12.52 -12.80 -3.15
C ALA A 330 12.69 -11.76 -2.03
N GLU A 331 11.65 -11.56 -1.24
CA GLU A 331 11.69 -10.86 0.03
C GLU A 331 10.75 -11.51 1.05
N ARG A 332 11.05 -11.33 2.34
CA ARG A 332 10.21 -11.85 3.40
C ARG A 332 10.17 -10.93 4.61
N LEU A 333 8.96 -10.66 5.09
CA LEU A 333 8.73 -9.88 6.30
C LEU A 333 8.63 -10.80 7.53
N PHE A 334 9.36 -10.44 8.58
CA PHE A 334 9.36 -11.07 9.89
C PHE A 334 8.89 -10.06 10.94
N LEU A 335 8.15 -10.54 11.93
CA LEU A 335 7.75 -9.76 13.10
C LEU A 335 8.40 -10.36 14.35
N ILE A 336 9.40 -9.67 14.89
CA ILE A 336 10.01 -10.03 16.18
C ILE A 336 9.06 -9.53 17.29
N LYS A 337 8.34 -10.45 17.93
CA LYS A 337 7.32 -10.12 18.93
C LYS A 337 7.94 -9.92 20.30
N LYS A 338 7.61 -8.80 20.94
CA LYS A 338 7.92 -8.57 22.36
C LYS A 338 6.92 -9.32 23.22
N ASP A 339 7.42 -10.04 24.22
CA ASP A 339 6.61 -10.61 25.28
C ASP A 339 6.16 -9.52 26.24
N VAL A 340 4.90 -9.12 26.11
CA VAL A 340 4.26 -8.13 26.97
C VAL A 340 3.59 -8.75 28.19
N SER A 341 3.50 -10.08 28.26
CA SER A 341 2.80 -10.79 29.32
C SER A 341 3.57 -10.82 30.65
N LYS A 342 4.89 -10.64 30.60
CA LYS A 342 5.79 -10.75 31.75
C LYS A 342 6.94 -9.76 31.73
N THR A 343 7.52 -9.52 32.91
CA THR A 343 8.77 -8.79 33.10
C THR A 343 9.74 -9.67 33.88
N CYS A 344 11.00 -9.75 33.44
CA CYS A 344 12.01 -10.56 34.09
C CYS A 344 13.22 -9.73 34.55
N LYS A 345 13.86 -10.16 35.64
CA LYS A 345 15.10 -9.58 36.17
C LYS A 345 16.21 -10.64 36.23
N GLY A 346 17.43 -10.25 35.88
CA GLY A 346 18.60 -11.14 35.76
C GLY A 346 18.87 -11.59 34.32
N SER A 347 20.04 -12.19 34.05
CA SER A 347 20.43 -12.75 32.75
C SER A 347 20.66 -14.27 32.85
N GLY A 348 20.51 -14.98 31.73
CA GLY A 348 20.78 -16.43 31.63
C GLY A 348 19.86 -17.31 32.49
N GLU A 349 20.40 -18.40 33.04
CA GLU A 349 19.65 -19.38 33.85
C GLU A 349 19.10 -18.84 35.19
N GLY A 350 19.57 -17.68 35.66
CA GLY A 350 19.10 -17.04 36.91
C GLY A 350 17.91 -16.10 36.76
N ARG A 351 17.28 -16.06 35.58
CA ARG A 351 16.25 -15.08 35.20
C ARG A 351 14.94 -15.30 35.97
N ARG A 352 14.58 -14.36 36.85
CA ARG A 352 13.32 -14.40 37.62
C ARG A 352 12.26 -13.53 36.97
N CYS A 353 11.14 -14.14 36.59
CA CYS A 353 10.04 -13.49 35.88
C CYS A 353 8.80 -13.30 36.76
N ARG A 354 8.04 -12.23 36.49
CA ARG A 354 6.71 -11.98 37.06
C ARG A 354 5.73 -11.61 35.95
N CYS A 355 4.49 -12.09 36.03
CA CYS A 355 3.45 -11.69 35.10
C CYS A 355 3.14 -10.20 35.28
N ASN A 356 2.87 -9.53 34.16
CA ASN A 356 2.45 -8.14 34.15
C ASN A 356 0.96 -8.04 34.53
N PRO A 357 0.48 -6.87 35.01
CA PRO A 357 -0.93 -6.68 35.33
C PRO A 357 -1.83 -7.04 34.14
N GLY A 358 -2.89 -7.80 34.40
CA GLY A 358 -3.82 -8.29 33.36
C GLY A 358 -3.47 -9.68 32.80
N PHE A 359 -2.34 -10.26 33.20
CA PHE A 359 -1.93 -11.62 32.86
C PHE A 359 -1.86 -12.49 34.11
N GLU A 360 -2.25 -13.75 33.99
CA GLU A 360 -2.23 -14.72 35.10
C GLU A 360 -1.21 -15.82 34.86
N GLY A 361 -0.53 -16.27 35.93
CA GLY A 361 0.40 -17.39 35.84
C GLY A 361 1.56 -17.36 36.84
N ARG A 362 2.59 -18.15 36.56
CA ARG A 362 3.74 -18.37 37.46
C ARG A 362 4.98 -17.56 37.09
N GLY A 363 4.83 -16.51 36.28
CA GLY A 363 5.91 -15.67 35.79
C GLY A 363 6.67 -16.25 34.59
N VAL A 364 6.87 -17.57 34.52
CA VAL A 364 7.46 -18.24 33.33
C VAL A 364 6.43 -18.37 32.21
N HIS A 365 5.21 -18.72 32.56
CA HIS A 365 4.04 -18.73 31.68
C HIS A 365 3.03 -17.73 32.24
N CYS A 366 2.66 -16.76 31.42
CA CYS A 366 1.67 -15.73 31.73
C CYS A 366 0.72 -15.68 30.53
N VAL A 367 -0.59 -15.75 30.79
CA VAL A 367 -1.66 -15.77 29.77
C VAL A 367 -2.65 -14.66 29.99
#